data_AF-A0A3N1B272-F1
#
_entry.id   AF-A0A3N1B272-F1
#
_cell.length_a   1.000
_cell.length_b   1.000
_cell.length_c   1.000
_cell.angle_alpha   90.00
_cell.angle_beta   90.00
_cell.angle_gamma   90.00
#
_symmetry.space_group_name_H-M   'P 1'
#
loop_
_entity.id
_entity.type
_entity.pdbx_description
1 polymer ?
#
loop_
_entity_poly.entity_id
_entity_poly.type
_entity_poly.pdbx_seq_one_letter_code
_entity_poly.pdbx_strand_id
1 'polypeptide(L)'
;MSTATLLTDRTDLAAWSLRTVTLPEPLDFGDSPEQDLAQLRFLRAVTSHAVRLRWTLRGRPSLPLDTHVHLVAPSAGTDQASRAYAGEWGLAYRYGSCYYRRGPGMVVVKDVRPGVEASRMVITDGADAFLRLAEDPSGVPAPGDVDAAAVAVEVGLACAAGDAVLILPYRMRHWPVPHVAV
;
A
#
# COMPACT_ATOMS: atom_id res chain seq x y z
N MET A 1 0.29 11.58 -26.49
CA MET A 1 0.33 12.14 -25.11
C MET A 1 -0.97 11.74 -24.43
N SER A 2 -0.94 10.91 -23.40
CA SER A 2 -2.15 10.48 -22.68
C SER A 2 -2.55 11.57 -21.69
N THR A 3 -3.77 12.11 -21.80
CA THR A 3 -4.29 13.16 -20.93
C THR A 3 -4.56 12.57 -19.55
N ALA A 4 -3.63 12.78 -18.61
CA ALA A 4 -3.83 12.39 -17.22
C ALA A 4 -4.93 13.27 -16.61
N THR A 5 -5.89 12.66 -15.92
CA THR A 5 -6.94 13.41 -15.20
C THR A 5 -6.44 13.79 -13.81
N LEU A 6 -6.82 14.96 -13.29
CA LEU A 6 -6.46 15.33 -11.93
C LEU A 6 -7.29 14.54 -10.92
N LEU A 7 -6.64 13.94 -9.92
CA LEU A 7 -7.32 13.32 -8.80
C LEU A 7 -7.59 14.40 -7.74
N THR A 8 -8.78 15.00 -7.79
CA THR A 8 -9.22 16.02 -6.83
C THR A 8 -9.99 15.43 -5.65
N ASP A 9 -10.61 14.26 -5.82
CA ASP A 9 -11.30 13.51 -4.78
C ASP A 9 -10.61 12.15 -4.55
N ARG A 10 -10.24 11.89 -3.29
CA ARG A 10 -9.53 10.67 -2.87
C ARG A 10 -10.49 9.59 -2.34
N THR A 11 -11.79 9.84 -2.30
CA THR A 11 -12.79 8.97 -1.66
C THR A 11 -13.33 7.85 -2.57
N ASP A 12 -13.46 8.08 -3.89
CA ASP A 12 -13.90 7.05 -4.85
C ASP A 12 -12.78 6.62 -5.82
N LEU A 13 -11.82 5.84 -5.31
CA LEU A 13 -10.74 5.30 -6.12
C LEU A 13 -11.20 4.25 -7.15
N ALA A 14 -12.37 3.65 -6.96
CA ALA A 14 -12.91 2.67 -7.90
C ALA A 14 -13.31 3.33 -9.23
N ALA A 15 -13.85 4.55 -9.20
CA ALA A 15 -14.13 5.32 -10.42
C ALA A 15 -12.87 5.62 -11.27
N TRP A 16 -11.69 5.61 -10.64
CA TRP A 16 -10.40 5.87 -11.28
C TRP A 16 -9.62 4.61 -11.67
N SER A 17 -10.17 3.42 -11.40
CA SER A 17 -9.51 2.15 -11.73
C SER A 17 -9.06 2.10 -13.19
N LEU A 18 -7.83 1.65 -13.41
CA LEU A 18 -7.19 1.54 -14.73
C LEU A 18 -6.97 2.87 -15.48
N ARG A 19 -7.38 4.01 -14.90
CA ARG A 19 -7.12 5.36 -15.45
C ARG A 19 -5.76 5.88 -14.98
N THR A 20 -5.16 6.72 -15.82
CA THR A 20 -4.01 7.54 -15.42
C THR A 20 -4.49 8.82 -14.78
N VAL A 21 -4.12 9.00 -13.52
CA VAL A 21 -4.47 10.19 -12.74
C VAL A 21 -3.23 10.84 -12.15
N THR A 22 -3.25 12.15 -12.01
CA THR A 22 -2.17 12.94 -11.43
C THR A 22 -2.64 13.58 -10.14
N LEU A 23 -1.84 13.48 -9.07
CA LEU A 23 -2.02 14.33 -7.90
C LEU A 23 -1.40 15.71 -8.18
N PRO A 24 -2.16 16.80 -7.98
CA PRO A 24 -1.64 18.15 -8.20
C PRO A 24 -0.59 18.52 -7.15
N GLU A 25 -0.82 18.13 -5.89
CA GLU A 25 0.08 18.39 -4.78
C GLU A 25 0.99 17.19 -4.49
N PRO A 26 2.26 17.42 -4.08
CA PRO A 26 3.11 16.37 -3.58
C PRO A 26 2.51 15.66 -2.36
N LEU A 27 2.91 14.40 -2.16
CA LEU A 27 2.66 13.72 -0.89
C LEU A 27 3.86 13.93 0.04
N ASP A 28 3.57 14.43 1.23
CA ASP A 28 4.54 14.75 2.26
C ASP A 28 4.84 13.53 3.13
N PHE A 29 6.13 13.24 3.31
CA PHE A 29 6.62 12.18 4.17
C PHE A 29 7.78 12.66 5.05
N GLY A 30 7.87 12.08 6.24
CA GLY A 30 8.96 12.32 7.19
C GLY A 30 8.65 13.35 8.27
N ASP A 31 7.44 13.93 8.31
CA ASP A 31 7.04 14.82 9.40
C ASP A 31 6.71 14.01 10.67
N SER A 32 5.97 12.91 10.53
CA SER A 32 5.81 11.90 11.58
C SER A 32 5.53 10.50 11.01
N PRO A 33 5.86 9.43 11.76
CA PRO A 33 5.52 8.07 11.36
C PRO A 33 4.01 7.83 11.16
N GLU A 34 3.13 8.46 11.93
CA GLU A 34 1.67 8.36 11.78
C GLU A 34 1.19 8.98 10.46
N GLN A 35 1.72 10.15 10.12
CA GLN A 35 1.43 10.81 8.84
C GLN A 35 1.93 9.96 7.66
N ASP A 36 3.14 9.39 7.77
CA ASP A 36 3.66 8.46 6.77
C ASP A 36 2.73 7.25 6.59
N LEU A 37 2.27 6.64 7.68
CA LEU A 37 1.30 5.54 7.61
C LEU A 37 -0.01 5.96 6.93
N ALA A 38 -0.50 7.18 7.15
CA ALA A 38 -1.68 7.70 6.49
C ALA A 38 -1.47 7.85 4.97
N GLN A 39 -0.32 8.37 4.53
CA GLN A 39 -0.01 8.49 3.10
C GLN A 39 0.19 7.11 2.45
N LEU A 40 0.88 6.19 3.13
CA LEU A 40 1.03 4.81 2.65
C LEU A 40 -0.32 4.09 2.58
N ARG A 41 -1.25 4.34 3.51
CA ARG A 41 -2.62 3.80 3.46
C ARG A 41 -3.35 4.27 2.21
N PHE A 42 -3.23 5.55 1.85
CA PHE A 42 -3.76 6.05 0.59
C PHE A 42 -3.11 5.35 -0.62
N LEU A 43 -1.78 5.27 -0.68
CA LEU A 43 -1.08 4.60 -1.79
C LEU A 43 -1.44 3.11 -1.90
N ARG A 44 -1.68 2.45 -0.76
CA ARG A 44 -2.19 1.08 -0.68
C ARG A 44 -3.58 0.96 -1.29
N ALA A 45 -4.49 1.89 -1.00
CA ALA A 45 -5.82 1.93 -1.59
C ALA A 45 -5.75 2.16 -3.12
N VAL A 46 -4.95 3.14 -3.57
CA VAL A 46 -4.71 3.42 -5.00
C VAL A 46 -4.17 2.20 -5.73
N THR A 47 -3.16 1.55 -5.14
CA THR A 47 -2.55 0.32 -5.69
C THR A 47 -3.58 -0.80 -5.78
N SER A 48 -4.40 -0.98 -4.74
CA SER A 48 -5.45 -1.99 -4.69
C SER A 48 -6.48 -1.86 -5.82
N HIS A 49 -6.82 -0.63 -6.18
CA HIS A 49 -7.77 -0.32 -7.26
C HIS A 49 -7.11 -0.23 -8.64
N ALA A 50 -5.82 -0.59 -8.77
CA ALA A 50 -5.05 -0.51 -10.01
C ALA A 50 -5.15 0.86 -10.70
N VAL A 51 -5.20 1.92 -9.90
CA VAL A 51 -5.18 3.31 -10.39
C VAL A 51 -3.74 3.66 -10.79
N ARG A 52 -3.53 4.16 -12.01
CA ARG A 52 -2.21 4.57 -12.50
C ARG A 52 -1.91 5.99 -12.01
N LEU A 53 -1.47 6.09 -10.77
CA LEU A 53 -1.18 7.36 -10.12
C LEU A 53 0.19 7.93 -10.56
N ARG A 54 0.20 9.19 -10.98
CA ARG A 54 1.39 10.03 -11.08
C ARG A 54 1.39 11.00 -9.92
N TRP A 55 2.45 10.97 -9.12
CA TRP A 55 2.56 11.80 -7.93
C TRP A 55 4.02 12.15 -7.63
N THR A 56 4.22 13.23 -6.89
CA THR A 56 5.55 13.75 -6.52
C THR A 56 5.79 13.51 -5.04
N LEU A 57 6.95 12.98 -4.68
CA LEU A 57 7.38 12.81 -3.30
C LEU A 57 7.95 14.11 -2.73
N ARG A 58 7.51 14.54 -1.56
CA ARG A 58 8.18 15.54 -0.73
C ARG A 58 8.67 14.88 0.56
N GLY A 59 9.94 15.09 0.91
CA GLY A 59 10.57 14.43 2.05
C GLY A 59 10.87 12.94 1.80
N ARG A 60 10.84 12.13 2.85
CA ARG A 60 11.17 10.69 2.81
C ARG A 60 10.40 9.91 3.89
N PRO A 61 9.79 8.76 3.55
CA PRO A 61 9.17 7.90 4.56
C PRO A 61 10.16 7.50 5.66
N SER A 62 9.71 7.56 6.90
CA SER A 62 10.44 7.09 8.09
C SER A 62 10.63 5.58 8.12
N LEU A 63 9.81 4.82 7.37
CA LEU A 63 9.90 3.38 7.27
C LEU A 63 10.96 2.93 6.25
N PRO A 64 11.58 1.74 6.46
CA PRO A 64 12.47 1.14 5.48
C PRO A 64 11.80 0.97 4.11
N LEU A 65 12.57 1.11 3.04
CA LEU A 65 12.04 1.14 1.67
C LEU A 65 11.23 -0.14 1.33
N ASP A 66 11.74 -1.30 1.71
CA ASP A 66 11.11 -2.61 1.46
C ASP A 66 9.67 -2.72 2.00
N THR A 67 9.30 -1.94 3.01
CA THR A 67 7.94 -1.92 3.57
C THR A 67 6.88 -1.45 2.59
N HIS A 68 7.25 -0.64 1.58
CA HIS A 68 6.29 0.03 0.70
C HIS A 68 6.62 -0.03 -0.80
N VAL A 69 7.66 -0.77 -1.22
CA VAL A 69 7.98 -0.99 -2.64
C VAL A 69 6.92 -1.79 -3.41
N HIS A 70 5.95 -2.42 -2.75
CA HIS A 70 4.80 -3.04 -3.42
C HIS A 70 3.71 -2.02 -3.79
N LEU A 71 3.80 -0.78 -3.31
CA LEU A 71 2.87 0.31 -3.56
C LEU A 71 3.36 1.20 -4.71
N VAL A 72 2.41 1.82 -5.43
CA VAL A 72 2.70 2.70 -6.57
C VAL A 72 3.76 3.76 -6.22
N ALA A 73 4.91 3.67 -6.89
CA ALA A 73 6.05 4.55 -6.65
C ALA A 73 5.79 6.00 -7.11
N PRO A 74 6.46 6.99 -6.51
CA PRO A 74 6.42 8.36 -6.99
C PRO A 74 7.05 8.49 -8.37
N SER A 75 6.55 9.43 -9.17
CA SER A 75 7.09 9.75 -10.50
C SER A 75 8.23 10.77 -10.46
N ALA A 76 8.35 11.52 -9.36
CA ALA A 76 9.35 12.57 -9.14
C ALA A 76 9.55 12.84 -7.64
N GLY A 77 10.57 13.66 -7.30
CA GLY A 77 10.77 14.22 -5.97
C GLY A 77 10.95 15.75 -6.03
N THR A 78 10.58 16.45 -4.96
CA THR A 78 10.63 17.93 -4.89
C THR A 78 12.04 18.50 -4.77
N ASP A 79 12.99 17.72 -4.24
CA ASP A 79 14.39 18.08 -4.05
C ASP A 79 15.32 16.93 -4.47
N GLN A 80 16.64 17.10 -4.33
CA GLN A 80 17.61 16.10 -4.75
C GLN A 80 17.51 14.78 -3.96
N ALA A 81 17.23 14.85 -2.66
CA ALA A 81 17.17 13.66 -1.80
C ALA A 81 15.91 12.84 -2.05
N SER A 82 14.76 13.50 -2.07
CA SER A 82 13.46 12.89 -2.43
C SER A 82 13.46 12.35 -3.85
N ARG A 83 14.16 13.00 -4.80
CA ARG A 83 14.31 12.48 -6.18
C ARG A 83 15.14 11.22 -6.24
N ALA A 84 16.25 11.15 -5.50
CA ALA A 84 17.05 9.93 -5.41
C ALA A 84 16.23 8.77 -4.82
N TYR A 85 15.53 9.03 -3.72
CA TYR A 85 14.67 8.04 -3.07
C TYR A 85 13.50 7.60 -3.95
N ALA A 86 12.87 8.52 -4.69
CA ALA A 86 11.84 8.20 -5.67
C ALA A 86 12.37 7.25 -6.77
N GLY A 87 13.63 7.44 -7.20
CA GLY A 87 14.30 6.53 -8.12
C GLY A 87 14.51 5.13 -7.55
N GLU A 88 14.98 5.03 -6.30
CA GLU A 88 15.16 3.75 -5.59
C GLU A 88 13.84 3.00 -5.45
N TRP A 89 12.77 3.68 -5.00
CA TRP A 89 11.43 3.11 -4.91
C TRP A 89 10.94 2.65 -6.29
N GLY A 90 11.07 3.49 -7.32
CA GLY A 90 10.68 3.12 -8.68
C GLY A 90 11.40 1.88 -9.20
N LEU A 91 12.70 1.73 -8.95
CA LEU A 91 13.49 0.56 -9.36
C LEU A 91 13.07 -0.71 -8.62
N ALA A 92 12.75 -0.60 -7.33
CA ALA A 92 12.30 -1.71 -6.50
C ALA A 92 10.80 -2.03 -6.66
N TYR A 93 10.02 -1.13 -7.28
CA TYR A 93 8.57 -1.26 -7.37
C TYR A 93 8.11 -2.52 -8.11
N ARG A 94 7.32 -3.37 -7.46
CA ARG A 94 6.74 -4.57 -8.09
C ARG A 94 5.27 -4.70 -7.70
N TYR A 95 4.35 -4.47 -8.65
CA TYR A 95 2.95 -4.83 -8.45
C TYR A 95 2.83 -6.35 -8.23
N GLY A 96 1.89 -6.76 -7.38
CA GLY A 96 1.69 -8.15 -6.99
C GLY A 96 2.75 -8.75 -6.05
N SER A 97 3.67 -7.95 -5.47
CA SER A 97 4.68 -8.48 -4.54
C SER A 97 4.23 -8.58 -3.08
N CYS A 98 3.21 -7.82 -2.64
CA CYS A 98 2.60 -7.99 -1.32
C CYS A 98 1.11 -7.68 -1.38
N TYR A 99 0.26 -8.70 -1.29
CA TYR A 99 -1.19 -8.55 -1.40
C TYR A 99 -1.94 -9.63 -0.64
N TYR A 100 -3.23 -9.40 -0.40
CA TYR A 100 -4.15 -10.41 0.09
C TYR A 100 -5.35 -10.62 -0.83
N ARG A 101 -5.99 -11.78 -0.69
CA ARG A 101 -7.27 -12.14 -1.31
C ARG A 101 -8.22 -12.62 -0.24
N ARG A 102 -9.47 -12.18 -0.34
CA ARG A 102 -10.56 -12.62 0.53
C ARG A 102 -11.22 -13.86 -0.06
N GLY A 103 -11.34 -14.91 0.76
CA GLY A 103 -12.18 -16.08 0.52
C GLY A 103 -13.26 -16.21 1.59
N PRO A 104 -14.18 -17.18 1.46
CA PRO A 104 -15.16 -17.47 2.52
C PRO A 104 -14.45 -17.96 3.78
N GLY A 105 -14.54 -17.18 4.88
CA GLY A 105 -13.93 -17.53 6.17
C GLY A 105 -12.39 -17.56 6.19
N MET A 106 -11.73 -17.03 5.16
CA MET A 106 -10.26 -17.03 5.09
C MET A 106 -9.70 -15.85 4.30
N VAL A 107 -8.44 -15.53 4.58
CA VAL A 107 -7.62 -14.60 3.81
C VAL A 107 -6.36 -15.30 3.34
N VAL A 108 -6.01 -15.13 2.07
CA VAL A 108 -4.73 -15.61 1.53
C VAL A 108 -3.83 -14.42 1.30
N VAL A 109 -2.70 -14.37 2.01
CA VAL A 109 -1.66 -13.35 1.83
C VAL A 109 -0.52 -13.93 1.00
N LYS A 110 0.00 -13.15 0.06
CA LYS A 110 1.25 -13.41 -0.63
C LYS A 110 2.20 -12.27 -0.33
N ASP A 111 3.42 -12.59 0.10
CA ASP A 111 4.49 -11.64 0.29
C ASP A 111 5.79 -12.16 -0.33
N VAL A 112 6.32 -11.40 -1.27
CA VAL A 112 7.58 -11.63 -1.97
C VAL A 112 8.37 -10.31 -2.08
N ARG A 113 8.15 -9.38 -1.14
CA ARG A 113 8.94 -8.15 -1.05
C ARG A 113 10.42 -8.47 -0.87
N PRO A 114 11.33 -7.59 -1.30
CA PRO A 114 12.74 -7.74 -0.97
C PRO A 114 12.93 -7.73 0.55
N GLY A 115 13.93 -8.45 1.06
CA GLY A 115 14.26 -8.46 2.49
C GLY A 115 13.40 -9.37 3.37
N VAL A 116 12.31 -9.93 2.85
CA VAL A 116 11.47 -10.92 3.58
C VAL A 116 11.55 -12.31 2.94
N GLU A 117 11.33 -13.36 3.73
CA GLU A 117 11.17 -14.71 3.20
C GLU A 117 9.88 -14.78 2.36
N ALA A 118 10.04 -15.19 1.10
CA ALA A 118 8.92 -15.33 0.18
C ALA A 118 7.88 -16.32 0.74
N SER A 119 6.66 -15.84 0.97
CA SER A 119 5.64 -16.61 1.67
C SER A 119 4.26 -16.50 1.01
N ARG A 120 3.47 -17.55 1.23
CA ARG A 120 2.03 -17.59 0.96
C ARG A 120 1.33 -18.11 2.20
N MET A 121 0.70 -17.20 2.94
CA MET A 121 0.01 -17.49 4.19
C MET A 121 -1.49 -17.62 3.96
N VAL A 122 -2.12 -18.57 4.64
CA VAL A 122 -3.58 -18.67 4.74
C VAL A 122 -3.97 -18.37 6.17
N ILE A 123 -4.77 -17.33 6.37
CA ILE A 123 -5.32 -16.92 7.65
C ILE A 123 -6.77 -17.40 7.67
N THR A 124 -7.07 -18.38 8.52
CA THR A 124 -8.44 -18.83 8.81
C THR A 124 -8.90 -18.24 10.13
N ASP A 125 -8.12 -18.46 11.18
CA ASP A 125 -8.37 -17.89 12.50
C ASP A 125 -7.94 -16.43 12.52
N GLY A 126 -8.86 -15.54 12.89
CA GLY A 126 -8.62 -14.09 12.83
C GLY A 126 -8.76 -13.47 11.43
N ALA A 127 -9.27 -14.20 10.44
CA ALA A 127 -9.51 -13.68 9.10
C ALA A 127 -10.37 -12.40 9.10
N ASP A 128 -11.43 -12.37 9.91
CA ASP A 128 -12.30 -11.20 10.02
C ASP A 128 -11.62 -10.01 10.70
N ALA A 129 -10.77 -10.24 11.71
CA ALA A 129 -9.98 -9.19 12.36
C ALA A 129 -8.95 -8.60 11.39
N PHE A 130 -8.24 -9.46 10.65
CA PHE A 130 -7.34 -9.02 9.58
C PHE A 130 -8.07 -8.15 8.55
N LEU A 131 -9.27 -8.58 8.10
CA LEU A 131 -10.05 -7.83 7.13
C LEU A 131 -10.51 -6.47 7.67
N ARG A 132 -10.97 -6.40 8.93
CA ARG A 132 -11.32 -5.13 9.57
C ARG A 132 -10.12 -4.18 9.62
N LEU A 133 -8.98 -4.64 10.12
CA LEU A 133 -7.74 -3.85 10.15
C LEU A 133 -7.28 -3.40 8.75
N ALA A 134 -7.41 -4.29 7.76
CA ALA A 134 -6.97 -4.05 6.40
C ALA A 134 -7.89 -3.09 5.62
N GLU A 135 -9.16 -3.00 5.98
CA GLU A 135 -10.19 -2.23 5.27
C GLU A 135 -10.62 -0.97 6.05
N ASP A 136 -10.16 -0.78 7.28
CA ASP A 136 -10.41 0.44 8.08
C ASP A 136 -9.63 1.65 7.52
N PRO A 137 -10.32 2.72 7.07
CA PRO A 137 -9.68 3.92 6.59
C PRO A 137 -9.00 4.76 7.68
N SER A 138 -9.44 4.66 8.94
CA SER A 138 -8.84 5.38 10.07
C SER A 138 -7.45 4.84 10.39
N GLY A 139 -7.26 3.53 10.20
CA GLY A 139 -6.04 2.85 10.60
C GLY A 139 -5.87 2.68 12.11
N VAL A 140 -6.87 2.99 12.92
CA VAL A 140 -6.81 2.81 14.36
C VAL A 140 -7.54 1.51 14.71
N PRO A 141 -6.85 0.49 15.26
CA PRO A 141 -7.52 -0.76 15.63
C PRO A 141 -8.68 -0.51 16.60
N ALA A 142 -9.84 -1.12 16.32
CA ALA A 142 -10.91 -1.17 17.29
C ALA A 142 -10.44 -1.93 18.56
N PRO A 143 -11.02 -1.68 19.75
CA PRO A 143 -10.58 -2.33 20.98
C PRO A 143 -10.50 -3.86 20.91
N GLY A 144 -11.40 -4.51 20.16
CA GLY A 144 -11.41 -5.96 19.96
C GLY A 144 -10.38 -6.50 18.95
N ASP A 145 -9.69 -5.63 18.22
CA ASP A 145 -8.74 -5.98 17.15
C ASP A 145 -7.28 -5.60 17.49
N VAL A 146 -7.02 -5.04 18.69
CA VAL A 146 -5.68 -4.60 19.13
C VAL A 146 -4.68 -5.76 19.14
N ASP A 147 -5.04 -6.91 19.70
CA ASP A 147 -4.16 -8.08 19.74
C ASP A 147 -3.86 -8.61 18.33
N ALA A 148 -4.87 -8.63 17.45
CA ALA A 148 -4.69 -9.03 16.05
C ALA A 148 -3.76 -8.06 15.31
N ALA A 149 -3.84 -6.77 15.61
CA ALA A 149 -2.94 -5.76 15.05
C ALA A 149 -1.49 -5.97 15.54
N ALA A 150 -1.30 -6.22 16.84
CA ALA A 150 0.01 -6.50 17.42
C ALA A 150 0.65 -7.75 16.78
N VAL A 151 -0.11 -8.84 16.65
CA VAL A 151 0.34 -10.05 15.95
C VAL A 151 0.71 -9.74 14.50
N ALA A 152 -0.12 -8.97 13.77
CA ALA A 152 0.18 -8.60 12.39
C ALA A 152 1.49 -7.79 12.25
N VAL A 153 1.80 -6.93 13.21
CA VAL A 153 3.09 -6.21 13.27
C VAL A 153 4.24 -7.19 13.53
N GLU A 154 4.10 -8.06 14.53
CA GLU A 154 5.11 -9.05 14.90
C GLU A 154 5.50 -9.95 13.71
N VAL A 155 4.51 -10.41 12.93
CA VAL A 155 4.76 -11.26 11.75
C VAL A 155 5.12 -10.48 10.48
N GLY A 156 5.32 -9.16 10.57
CA GLY A 156 5.74 -8.31 9.45
C GLY A 156 4.66 -8.02 8.40
N LEU A 157 3.40 -8.29 8.71
CA LEU A 157 2.25 -7.98 7.86
C LEU A 157 1.71 -6.55 8.07
N ALA A 158 2.13 -5.88 9.13
CA ALA A 158 1.71 -4.52 9.45
C ALA A 158 2.88 -3.65 9.94
N CYS A 159 2.72 -2.34 9.83
CA CYS A 159 3.54 -1.36 10.53
C CYS A 159 2.65 -0.57 11.51
N ALA A 160 3.22 -0.16 12.64
CA ALA A 160 2.54 0.64 13.66
C ALA A 160 3.31 1.92 13.98
N ALA A 161 2.58 2.99 14.29
CA ALA A 161 3.07 4.28 14.77
C ALA A 161 2.00 4.90 15.67
N GLY A 162 2.32 5.14 16.94
CA GLY A 162 1.31 5.51 17.94
C GLY A 162 0.16 4.50 17.96
N ASP A 163 -1.07 5.00 17.86
CA ASP A 163 -2.28 4.17 17.77
C ASP A 163 -2.62 3.73 16.33
N ALA A 164 -1.87 4.19 15.34
CA ALA A 164 -2.12 3.90 13.94
C ALA A 164 -1.40 2.62 13.50
N VAL A 165 -2.12 1.76 12.77
CA VAL A 165 -1.64 0.51 12.19
C VAL A 165 -1.97 0.46 10.71
N LEU A 166 -0.99 0.11 9.89
CA LEU A 166 -1.15 -0.14 8.47
C LEU A 166 -0.89 -1.62 8.17
N ILE A 167 -1.93 -2.36 7.79
CA ILE A 167 -1.75 -3.65 7.10
C ILE A 167 -1.06 -3.38 5.76
N LEU A 168 0.13 -3.94 5.57
CA LEU A 168 0.97 -3.74 4.40
C LEU A 168 0.36 -4.33 3.11
N PRO A 169 -0.06 -5.61 3.05
CA PRO A 169 -0.65 -6.17 1.83
C PRO A 169 -1.92 -5.42 1.45
N TYR A 170 -2.01 -5.01 0.18
CA TYR A 170 -3.25 -4.46 -0.39
C TYR A 170 -4.18 -5.60 -0.87
N ARG A 171 -5.47 -5.30 -1.01
CA ARG A 171 -6.42 -6.27 -1.58
C ARG A 171 -6.19 -6.40 -3.07
N MET A 172 -5.88 -7.59 -3.57
CA MET A 172 -5.80 -7.83 -5.00
C MET A 172 -7.21 -7.81 -5.60
N ARG A 173 -7.62 -6.69 -6.22
CA ARG A 173 -8.92 -6.55 -6.90
C ARG A 173 -8.84 -6.85 -8.39
N HIS A 174 -7.69 -6.57 -9.00
CA HIS A 174 -7.45 -6.80 -10.42
C HIS A 174 -6.31 -7.80 -10.59
N TRP A 175 -6.64 -8.99 -11.09
CA TRP A 175 -5.63 -9.99 -11.41
C TRP A 175 -4.85 -9.53 -12.63
N PRO A 176 -3.51 -9.40 -12.56
CA PRO A 176 -2.72 -9.29 -13.77
C PRO A 176 -2.82 -10.66 -14.44
N VAL A 177 -3.73 -10.82 -15.40
CA VAL A 177 -3.73 -12.00 -16.25
C VAL A 177 -2.46 -11.88 -17.09
N PRO A 178 -1.47 -12.76 -16.93
CA PRO A 178 -0.39 -12.78 -17.89
C PRO A 178 -1.01 -13.12 -19.24
N HIS A 179 -0.81 -12.25 -20.23
CA HIS A 179 -0.95 -12.66 -21.63
C HIS A 179 0.20 -13.64 -21.90
N VAL A 180 -0.02 -14.90 -21.57
CA VAL A 180 0.63 -16.00 -22.25
C VAL A 180 -0.18 -16.19 -23.53
N ALA A 181 0.28 -15.59 -24.63
CA ALA A 181 -0.09 -16.12 -25.93
C ALA A 181 0.34 -17.59 -25.92
N VAL A 182 -0.64 -18.48 -26.01
CA VAL A 182 -0.42 -19.88 -26.36
C VAL A 182 -0.21 -19.94 -27.87
#